data_AF-A0A0C3E713-F1
#
_entry.id   AF-A0A0C3E713-F1
#
_cell.length_a   1.000
_cell.length_b   1.000
_cell.length_c   1.000
_cell.angle_alpha   90.00
_cell.angle_beta   90.00
_cell.angle_gamma   90.00
#
_symmetry.space_group_name_H-M   'P 1'
#
loop_
_entity.id
_entity.type
_entity.pdbx_description
1 polymer ?
#
loop_
_entity_poly.entity_id
_entity_poly.type
_entity_poly.pdbx_seq_one_letter_code
_entity_poly.pdbx_strand_id
1 'polypeptide(L)'
;PFINRDEWELVKFLYANLLQTQINSFLKLHWVSLHLHCICHSIILQTSFRSAQELLSLLDAILKGPVWHCTKINTEDYVMKEPVYRFWHNALEVTWEIFGDLVFAQHMEYDPCQIFEGTE
;
A
#
# COMPACT_ATOMS: atom_id res chain seq x y z
N PRO A 1 -4.38 -0.17 -4.56
CA PRO A 1 -4.59 -0.11 -6.02
C PRO A 1 -4.74 -1.47 -6.73
N PHE A 2 -4.33 -2.59 -6.12
CA PHE A 2 -4.44 -3.94 -6.70
C PHE A 2 -5.58 -4.74 -6.09
N ILE A 3 -6.09 -5.73 -6.82
CA ILE A 3 -7.27 -6.54 -6.55
C ILE A 3 -7.05 -7.50 -5.38
N ASN A 4 -5.88 -8.14 -5.32
CA ASN A 4 -5.54 -9.10 -4.27
C ASN A 4 -4.02 -9.26 -4.11
N ARG A 5 -3.63 -10.10 -3.14
CA ARG A 5 -2.22 -10.42 -2.86
C ARG A 5 -1.52 -11.09 -4.03
N ASP A 6 -2.20 -11.94 -4.78
CA ASP A 6 -1.61 -12.66 -5.93
C ASP A 6 -1.23 -11.69 -7.05
N GLU A 7 -2.09 -10.71 -7.34
CA GLU A 7 -1.78 -9.62 -8.24
C GLU A 7 -0.58 -8.81 -7.74
N TRP A 8 -0.50 -8.53 -6.43
CA TRP A 8 0.64 -7.81 -5.86
C TRP A 8 1.97 -8.55 -6.00
N GLU A 9 1.99 -9.87 -5.78
CA GLU A 9 3.18 -10.70 -6.00
C GLU A 9 3.62 -10.69 -7.47
N LEU A 10 2.67 -10.80 -8.40
CA LEU A 10 2.94 -10.66 -9.83
C LEU A 10 3.55 -9.29 -10.15
N VAL A 11 2.97 -8.21 -9.64
CA VAL A 11 3.47 -6.84 -9.84
C VAL A 11 4.90 -6.69 -9.35
N LYS A 12 5.21 -7.17 -8.14
CA LYS A 12 6.58 -7.15 -7.60
C LYS A 12 7.54 -7.91 -8.51
N PHE A 13 7.16 -9.09 -8.98
CA PHE A 13 7.98 -9.88 -9.90
C PHE A 13 8.24 -9.14 -11.21
N LEU A 14 7.19 -8.62 -11.86
CA LEU A 14 7.29 -7.90 -13.13
C LEU A 14 8.17 -6.66 -13.01
N TYR A 15 7.95 -5.85 -11.98
CA TYR A 15 8.69 -4.61 -11.75
C TYR A 15 10.17 -4.86 -11.42
N ALA A 16 10.48 -5.89 -10.64
CA ALA A 16 11.86 -6.18 -10.24
C ALA A 16 12.70 -6.84 -11.34
N ASN A 17 12.07 -7.59 -12.26
CA ASN A 17 12.80 -8.48 -13.18
C ASN A 17 12.69 -8.08 -14.66
N LEU A 18 11.74 -7.24 -15.05
CA LEU A 18 11.47 -6.94 -16.46
C LEU A 18 11.51 -5.44 -16.75
N LEU A 19 12.00 -5.10 -17.93
CA LEU A 19 11.89 -3.74 -18.49
C LEU A 19 10.44 -3.47 -18.92
N GLN A 20 10.04 -2.19 -18.97
CA GLN A 20 8.68 -1.80 -19.37
C GLN A 20 8.24 -2.39 -20.74
N THR A 21 9.16 -2.48 -21.70
CA THR A 21 8.89 -3.09 -23.02
C THR A 21 8.64 -4.60 -22.92
N GLN A 22 9.34 -5.28 -22.02
CA GLN A 22 9.16 -6.71 -21.75
C GLN A 22 7.85 -6.96 -20.98
N ILE A 23 7.49 -6.10 -20.02
CA ILE A 23 6.20 -6.14 -19.32
C ILE A 23 5.05 -5.98 -20.33
N ASN A 24 5.13 -4.99 -21.23
CA ASN A 24 4.12 -4.82 -22.28
C ASN A 24 4.02 -6.04 -23.22
N SER A 25 5.14 -6.70 -23.50
CA SER A 25 5.15 -7.91 -24.33
C SER A 25 4.54 -9.10 -23.58
N PHE A 26 4.85 -9.25 -22.29
CA PHE A 26 4.25 -10.24 -21.40
C PHE A 26 2.74 -10.10 -21.30
N LEU A 27 2.23 -8.88 -21.09
CA LEU A 27 0.78 -8.61 -20.97
C LEU A 27 0.02 -8.87 -22.28
N LYS A 28 0.70 -8.83 -23.43
CA LYS A 28 0.13 -9.16 -24.75
C LYS A 28 0.14 -10.64 -25.07
N LEU A 29 0.81 -11.49 -24.28
CA LEU A 29 0.83 -12.92 -24.52
C LEU A 29 -0.61 -13.44 -24.52
N HIS A 30 -0.95 -14.23 -25.54
CA HIS A 30 -2.31 -14.73 -25.72
C HIS A 30 -2.79 -15.49 -24.48
N TRP A 31 -1.90 -16.25 -23.83
CA TRP A 31 -2.19 -16.92 -22.56
C TRP A 31 -2.60 -15.96 -21.43
N VAL A 32 -1.92 -14.81 -21.30
CA VAL A 32 -2.26 -13.76 -20.32
C VAL A 32 -3.54 -13.03 -20.71
N SER A 33 -3.71 -12.75 -22.01
CA SER A 33 -4.87 -12.03 -22.54
C SER A 33 -6.16 -12.87 -22.55
N LEU A 34 -6.08 -14.20 -22.69
CA LEU A 34 -7.25 -15.10 -22.68
C LEU A 34 -7.79 -15.29 -21.26
N HIS A 35 -6.89 -15.43 -20.29
CA HIS A 35 -7.24 -15.54 -18.86
C HIS A 35 -7.80 -14.24 -18.28
N LEU A 36 -7.74 -13.14 -19.03
CA LEU A 36 -8.33 -11.86 -18.69
C LEU A 36 -9.83 -11.75 -19.05
N HIS A 37 -10.37 -12.69 -19.84
CA HIS A 37 -11.69 -12.58 -20.45
C HIS A 37 -12.62 -13.79 -20.19
N CYS A 38 -12.18 -14.81 -19.44
CA CYS A 38 -12.97 -16.02 -19.20
C CYS A 38 -13.50 -16.12 -17.77
N ILE A 39 -14.84 -16.24 -17.66
CA ILE A 39 -15.60 -16.51 -16.44
C ILE A 39 -15.54 -18.03 -16.15
N CYS A 40 -14.38 -18.60 -15.81
CA CYS A 40 -14.27 -20.02 -15.47
C CYS A 40 -13.19 -20.27 -14.39
N HIS A 41 -13.65 -20.29 -13.14
CA HIS A 41 -13.16 -20.88 -11.87
C HIS A 41 -11.71 -21.38 -11.61
N SER A 42 -10.68 -21.13 -12.41
CA SER A 42 -9.30 -21.46 -11.97
C SER A 42 -8.25 -20.54 -12.59
N ILE A 43 -7.72 -19.66 -11.75
CA ILE A 43 -6.63 -18.69 -11.99
C ILE A 43 -6.96 -17.69 -13.11
N ILE A 44 -7.85 -16.75 -12.76
CA ILE A 44 -8.10 -15.55 -13.55
C ILE A 44 -7.03 -14.54 -13.13
N LEU A 45 -6.04 -14.30 -14.00
CA LEU A 45 -5.05 -13.23 -13.82
C LEU A 45 -5.68 -11.90 -14.29
N GLN A 46 -6.81 -11.51 -13.70
CA GLN A 46 -7.41 -10.22 -13.99
C GLN A 46 -6.56 -9.17 -13.29
N THR A 47 -5.64 -8.59 -14.03
CA THR A 47 -4.85 -7.45 -13.57
C THR A 47 -5.66 -6.16 -13.69
N SER A 48 -5.47 -5.28 -12.72
CA SER A 48 -5.93 -3.88 -12.65
C SER A 48 -5.28 -2.97 -13.69
N PHE A 49 -4.25 -3.45 -14.39
CA PHE A 49 -3.51 -2.74 -15.45
C PHE A 49 -3.44 -3.55 -16.75
N ARG A 50 -3.34 -2.87 -17.88
CA ARG A 50 -3.19 -3.43 -19.24
C ARG A 50 -1.87 -3.09 -19.89
N SER A 51 -1.09 -2.20 -19.29
CA SER A 51 0.22 -1.78 -19.79
C SER A 51 1.21 -1.55 -18.65
N ALA A 52 2.49 -1.55 -18.99
CA ALA A 52 3.56 -1.17 -18.05
C ALA A 52 3.39 0.28 -17.55
N GLN A 53 2.84 1.17 -18.37
CA GLN A 53 2.59 2.56 -17.99
C GLN A 53 1.47 2.67 -16.94
N GLU A 54 0.37 1.94 -17.14
CA GLU A 54 -0.70 1.85 -16.15
C GLU A 54 -0.20 1.22 -14.85
N LEU A 55 0.62 0.16 -14.94
CA LEU A 55 1.26 -0.45 -13.78
C LEU A 55 2.06 0.58 -12.98
N LEU A 56 2.92 1.35 -13.65
CA LEU A 56 3.72 2.39 -13.00
C LEU A 56 2.84 3.48 -12.39
N SER A 57 1.77 3.88 -13.09
CA SER A 57 0.81 4.85 -12.57
C SER A 57 0.11 4.34 -11.31
N LEU A 58 -0.20 3.03 -11.24
CA LEU A 58 -0.75 2.39 -10.05
C LEU A 58 0.27 2.30 -8.92
N LEU A 59 1.54 2.04 -9.23
CA LEU A 59 2.64 2.03 -8.26
C LEU A 59 2.89 3.44 -7.69
N ASP A 60 2.86 4.47 -8.54
CA ASP A 60 2.98 5.88 -8.14
C ASP A 60 1.77 6.35 -7.32
N ALA A 61 0.59 5.75 -7.57
CA ALA A 61 -0.62 5.97 -6.79
C ALA A 61 -0.65 5.19 -5.47
N ILE A 62 0.27 4.24 -5.24
CA ILE A 62 0.48 3.72 -3.90
C ILE A 62 0.98 4.89 -3.07
N LEU A 63 0.22 5.26 -2.04
CA LEU A 63 0.63 6.27 -1.08
C LEU A 63 2.04 5.92 -0.63
N LYS A 64 3.00 6.79 -0.94
CA LYS A 64 4.30 6.76 -0.28
C LYS A 64 3.98 6.92 1.19
N GLY A 65 4.39 5.94 2.00
CA GLY A 65 4.06 5.91 3.41
C GLY A 65 4.34 7.23 4.12
N PRO A 66 3.74 7.44 5.31
CA PRO A 66 3.77 8.70 6.02
C PRO A 66 5.21 9.19 6.17
N VAL A 67 5.41 10.47 5.87
CA VAL A 67 6.75 11.06 5.87
C VAL A 67 7.17 11.37 7.31
N TRP A 68 8.46 11.17 7.62
CA TRP A 68 9.01 11.62 8.89
C TRP A 68 9.12 13.15 8.92
N HIS A 69 8.55 13.76 9.93
CA HIS A 69 8.72 15.18 10.24
C HIS A 69 9.62 15.36 11.46
N CYS A 70 10.38 16.45 11.46
CA CYS A 70 11.16 16.89 12.60
C CYS A 70 10.83 18.35 12.89
N THR A 71 10.35 18.61 14.10
CA THR A 71 10.04 19.96 14.57
C THR A 71 10.79 20.23 15.86
N LYS A 72 11.53 21.34 15.89
CA LYS A 72 12.14 21.84 17.12
C LYS A 72 11.05 22.36 18.04
N ILE A 73 11.06 21.89 19.29
CA ILE A 73 10.15 22.39 20.31
C ILE A 73 10.69 23.73 20.81
N ASN A 74 9.90 24.78 20.66
CA ASN A 74 10.19 26.10 21.22
C ASN A 74 9.15 26.40 22.30
N THR A 75 9.61 26.88 23.45
CA THR A 75 8.77 27.32 24.57
C THR A 75 9.07 28.79 24.79
N GLU A 76 8.05 29.66 24.68
CA GLU A 76 8.23 31.11 24.75
C GLU A 76 8.80 31.55 26.11
N ASP A 77 8.38 30.89 27.19
CA ASP A 77 8.76 31.25 28.56
C ASP A 77 9.88 30.38 29.17
N TYR A 78 10.45 29.46 28.41
CA TYR A 78 11.45 28.52 28.92
C TYR A 78 12.63 28.34 27.97
N VAL A 79 13.80 28.82 28.39
CA VAL A 79 15.06 28.63 27.66
C VAL A 79 15.59 27.24 27.96
N MET A 80 15.44 26.34 26.98
CA MET A 80 16.01 25.00 27.08
C MET A 80 17.54 25.05 26.96
N LYS A 81 18.23 24.31 27.84
CA LYS A 81 19.70 24.15 27.79
C LYS A 81 20.17 23.53 26.47
N GLU A 82 19.39 22.61 25.94
CA GLU A 82 19.65 21.91 24.68
C GLU A 82 18.40 21.90 23.81
N PRO A 83 18.53 21.94 22.47
CA PRO A 83 17.39 21.89 21.58
C PRO A 83 16.71 20.52 21.63
N VAL A 84 15.41 20.51 21.96
CA VAL A 84 14.59 19.30 21.91
C VAL A 84 13.87 19.23 20.56
N TYR A 85 13.94 18.06 19.92
CA TYR A 85 13.28 17.78 18.64
C TYR A 85 12.17 16.75 18.82
N ARG A 86 11.01 17.02 18.22
CA ARG A 86 9.92 16.06 18.08
C ARG A 86 9.98 15.45 16.69
N PHE A 87 10.18 14.15 16.64
CA PHE A 87 10.03 13.33 15.43
C PHE A 87 8.61 12.76 15.41
N TRP A 88 7.89 12.95 14.31
CA TRP A 88 6.50 12.52 14.21
C TRP A 88 6.11 12.28 12.75
N HIS A 89 5.08 11.46 12.55
CA HIS A 89 4.37 11.31 11.29
C HIS A 89 3.03 12.02 11.35
N ASN A 90 2.55 12.50 10.22
CA ASN A 90 1.19 12.99 10.13
C ASN A 90 0.20 11.86 10.46
N ALA A 91 -0.57 12.02 11.55
CA ALA A 91 -1.48 10.98 12.02
C ALA A 91 -2.56 10.62 10.99
N LEU A 92 -2.99 11.57 10.15
CA LEU A 92 -3.94 11.31 9.07
C LEU A 92 -3.32 10.42 7.99
N GLU A 93 -2.08 10.70 7.59
CA GLU A 93 -1.36 9.88 6.60
C GLU A 93 -1.11 8.46 7.11
N VAL A 94 -0.69 8.33 8.38
CA VAL A 94 -0.52 7.04 9.05
C VAL A 94 -1.83 6.27 9.09
N THR A 95 -2.93 6.94 9.42
CA THR A 95 -4.26 6.31 9.44
C THR A 95 -4.66 5.84 8.05
N TRP A 96 -4.52 6.67 7.02
CA TRP A 96 -4.84 6.28 5.65
C TRP A 96 -3.98 5.12 5.13
N GLU A 97 -2.69 5.09 5.50
CA GLU A 97 -1.82 3.97 5.15
C GLU A 97 -2.28 2.68 5.83
N ILE A 98 -2.52 2.70 7.14
CA ILE A 98 -3.00 1.54 7.90
C ILE A 98 -4.31 1.03 7.28
N PHE A 99 -5.28 1.91 7.02
CA PHE A 99 -6.57 1.56 6.41
C PHE A 99 -6.46 1.09 4.96
N GLY A 100 -5.43 1.53 4.24
CA GLY A 100 -5.14 1.10 2.87
C GLY A 100 -4.40 -0.23 2.79
N ASP A 101 -3.83 -0.72 3.89
CA ASP A 101 -3.08 -1.96 3.94
C ASP A 101 -4.01 -3.16 4.18
N LEU A 102 -4.07 -4.02 3.15
CA LEU A 102 -4.88 -5.24 3.14
C LEU A 102 -4.49 -6.24 4.24
N VAL A 103 -3.28 -6.16 4.79
CA VAL A 103 -2.87 -6.98 5.95
C VAL A 103 -3.78 -6.73 7.14
N PHE A 104 -4.21 -5.49 7.34
CA PHE A 104 -5.05 -5.12 8.49
C PHE A 104 -6.54 -5.16 8.17
N ALA A 105 -6.94 -5.34 6.91
CA ALA A 105 -8.35 -5.25 6.48
C ALA A 105 -9.31 -6.17 7.27
N GLN A 106 -8.85 -7.32 7.75
CA GLN A 106 -9.65 -8.26 8.56
C GLN A 106 -9.51 -8.05 10.08
N HIS A 107 -8.63 -7.15 10.49
CA HIS A 107 -8.27 -6.91 11.90
C HIS A 107 -8.65 -5.51 12.38
N MET A 108 -9.32 -4.71 11.54
CA MET A 108 -9.84 -3.41 11.97
C MET A 108 -11.24 -3.54 12.55
N GLU A 109 -11.39 -3.19 13.81
CA GLU A 109 -12.68 -2.96 14.44
C GLU A 109 -12.99 -1.45 14.44
N TYR A 110 -14.12 -1.09 13.84
CA TYR A 110 -14.61 0.29 13.82
C TYR A 110 -15.79 0.50 14.77
N ASP A 111 -16.44 -0.59 15.16
CA ASP A 111 -17.55 -0.56 16.10
C ASP A 111 -17.00 -0.50 17.52
N PRO A 112 -17.55 0.36 18.38
CA PRO A 112 -17.15 0.40 19.78
C PRO A 112 -17.46 -0.95 20.44
N CYS A 113 -16.43 -1.63 20.93
CA CYS A 113 -16.55 -2.89 21.64
C CYS A 113 -16.31 -2.69 23.15
N GLN A 114 -17.06 -3.44 23.97
CA GLN A 114 -16.95 -3.38 25.42
C GLN A 114 -15.86 -4.37 25.85
N ILE A 115 -14.71 -3.86 26.29
CA ILE A 115 -13.57 -4.67 26.74
C ILE A 115 -13.80 -5.03 28.21
N PHE A 116 -13.91 -6.33 28.50
CA PHE A 116 -13.96 -6.83 29.87
C PHE A 116 -12.56 -7.29 30.27
N GLU A 117 -11.98 -6.66 31.30
CA GLU A 117 -10.74 -7.15 31.89
C GLU A 117 -11.01 -8.52 32.53
N GLY A 118 -10.31 -9.55 32.05
CA GLY A 118 -10.34 -10.87 32.65
C GLY A 118 -9.77 -10.81 34.07
N THR A 119 -10.47 -11.39 35.03
CA THR A 119 -9.92 -11.60 36.38
C THR A 119 -8.86 -12.71 36.26
N GLU A 120 -7.58 -12.35 36.40
CA GLU A 120 -6.47 -13.30 36.56
C GLU A 120 -6.69 -14.24 37.76
#